data_AF-A0A351Q5Y6-F1
#
_entry.id   AF-A0A351Q5Y6-F1
#
_cell.length_a   1.000
_cell.length_b   1.000
_cell.length_c   1.000
_cell.angle_alpha   90.00
_cell.angle_beta   90.00
_cell.angle_gamma   90.00
#
_symmetry.space_group_name_H-M   'P 1'
#
loop_
_entity.id
_entity.type
_entity.pdbx_description
1 polymer ?
#
loop_
_entity_poly.entity_id
_entity_poly.type
_entity_poly.pdbx_seq_one_letter_code
_entity_poly.pdbx_strand_id
1 'polypeptide(L)'
;MIAKGTLIHRGGANQSADNRLIVTPQYCVGWARQLENMMAAVPRSIAATLPKRTRELMGYNIHSGFMGYVDGVHSDRLLKFSKE
;
A
#
# COMPACT_ATOMS: atom_id res chain seq x y z
N MET A 1 5.50 13.26 -10.66
CA MET A 1 6.84 12.74 -11.00
C MET A 1 6.83 11.23 -10.81
N ILE A 2 7.36 10.46 -11.75
CA ILE A 2 7.57 9.01 -11.60
C ILE A 2 9.08 8.78 -11.68
N ALA A 3 9.63 8.11 -10.67
CA ALA A 3 11.06 7.79 -10.59
C ALA A 3 11.24 6.29 -10.32
N LYS A 4 12.28 5.70 -10.91
CA LYS A 4 12.73 4.37 -10.51
C LYS A 4 13.41 4.44 -9.15
N GLY A 5 13.33 3.34 -8.38
CA GLY A 5 14.01 3.24 -7.09
C GLY A 5 15.54 3.35 -7.15
N THR A 6 16.14 3.19 -8.34
CA THR A 6 17.58 3.37 -8.58
C THR A 6 17.98 4.80 -8.94
N LEU A 7 17.03 5.74 -9.05
CA LEU A 7 17.35 7.12 -9.33
C LEU A 7 17.97 7.77 -8.08
N ILE A 8 19.19 8.28 -8.20
CA ILE A 8 19.80 9.11 -7.16
C ILE A 8 19.10 10.47 -7.16
N HIS A 9 18.50 10.85 -6.04
CA HIS A 9 17.78 12.11 -5.91
C HIS A 9 17.76 12.58 -4.45
N ARG A 10 17.36 13.84 -4.24
CA ARG A 10 17.11 14.42 -2.90
C ARG A 10 16.01 15.48 -2.99
N GLY A 11 15.42 15.84 -1.85
CA GLY A 11 14.59 17.03 -1.75
C GLY A 11 15.42 18.29 -2.05
N GLY A 12 14.90 19.18 -2.90
CA GLY A 12 15.52 20.49 -3.15
C GLY A 12 15.23 21.50 -2.03
N ALA A 13 16.11 22.47 -1.82
CA ALA A 13 15.85 23.57 -0.88
C ALA A 13 14.56 24.33 -1.24
N ASN A 14 13.77 24.68 -0.23
CA ASN A 14 12.62 25.58 -0.40
C ASN A 14 13.11 27.02 -0.25
N GLN A 15 13.03 27.84 -1.31
CA GLN A 15 13.46 29.24 -1.31
C GLN A 15 12.30 30.24 -1.20
N SER A 16 11.07 29.74 -1.00
CA SER A 16 9.89 30.58 -0.78
C SER A 16 9.66 30.85 0.71
N ALA A 17 8.77 31.80 1.01
CA ALA A 17 8.32 32.08 2.37
C ALA A 17 7.23 31.10 2.87
N ASP A 18 6.73 30.22 1.99
CA ASP A 18 5.61 29.33 2.27
C ASP A 18 6.04 27.87 2.42
N ASN A 19 5.17 27.06 3.04
CA ASN A 19 5.37 25.61 3.16
C ASN A 19 5.23 24.90 1.81
N ARG A 20 6.05 23.87 1.58
CA ARG A 20 5.94 22.98 0.41
C ARG A 20 5.57 21.56 0.84
N LEU A 21 4.31 21.18 0.64
CA LEU A 21 3.82 19.83 0.88
C LEU A 21 4.03 18.94 -0.36
N ILE A 22 4.46 17.70 -0.15
CA ILE A 22 4.55 16.67 -1.17
C ILE A 22 3.94 15.38 -0.62
N VAL A 23 3.17 14.67 -1.45
CA VAL A 23 2.68 13.32 -1.17
C VAL A 23 3.45 12.35 -2.08
N THR A 24 4.06 11.32 -1.48
CA THR A 24 4.90 10.36 -2.21
C THR A 24 4.40 8.92 -2.04
N PRO A 25 3.46 8.46 -2.88
CA PRO A 25 3.09 7.05 -2.93
C PRO A 25 4.29 6.23 -3.42
N GLN A 26 4.71 5.24 -2.63
CA GLN A 26 5.80 4.34 -2.99
C GLN A 26 5.23 2.95 -3.25
N TYR A 27 5.68 2.34 -4.34
CA TYR A 27 5.26 1.00 -4.73
C TYR A 27 6.47 0.06 -4.67
N CYS A 28 6.21 -1.16 -4.21
CA CYS A 28 7.16 -2.27 -4.27
C CYS A 28 6.54 -3.44 -5.04
N VAL A 29 7.40 -4.35 -5.47
CA VAL A 29 7.03 -5.65 -6.04
C VAL A 29 6.23 -6.48 -5.04
N GLY A 30 5.36 -7.36 -5.53
CA GLY A 30 4.41 -8.11 -4.70
C GLY A 30 5.03 -9.10 -3.71
N TRP A 31 6.31 -9.45 -3.88
CA TRP A 31 7.06 -10.28 -2.94
C TRP A 31 7.82 -9.48 -1.87
N ALA A 32 7.91 -8.15 -2.03
CA ALA A 32 8.56 -7.29 -1.05
C ALA A 32 7.54 -6.77 -0.03
N ARG A 33 7.98 -6.60 1.21
CA ARG A 33 7.18 -5.94 2.25
C ARG A 33 7.08 -4.44 1.96
N GLN A 34 5.89 -3.88 2.15
CA GLN A 34 5.66 -2.45 2.09
C GLN A 34 6.40 -1.70 3.20
N LEU A 35 6.77 -0.44 2.94
CA LEU A 35 7.39 0.43 3.95
C LEU A 35 6.45 0.64 5.15
N GLU A 36 5.19 0.97 4.87
CA GLU A 36 4.12 1.05 5.86
C GLU A 36 3.23 -0.19 5.76
N ASN A 37 2.93 -0.83 6.89
CA ASN A 37 2.10 -2.03 6.92
C ASN A 37 0.61 -1.66 6.87
N MET A 38 0.09 -1.48 5.67
CA MET A 38 -1.29 -1.02 5.45
C MET A 38 -2.34 -1.98 6.02
N MET A 39 -2.09 -3.30 5.99
CA MET A 39 -3.00 -4.29 6.58
C MET A 39 -3.14 -4.17 8.10
N ALA A 40 -2.12 -3.66 8.79
CA ALA A 40 -2.15 -3.41 10.23
C ALA A 40 -2.60 -1.98 10.58
N ALA A 41 -2.22 -1.01 9.75
CA ALA A 41 -2.50 0.40 10.00
C ALA A 41 -3.95 0.81 9.68
N VAL A 42 -4.56 0.18 8.68
CA VAL A 42 -5.91 0.56 8.22
C VAL A 42 -6.96 -0.40 8.77
N PRO A 43 -7.97 0.08 9.52
CA PRO A 43 -9.08 -0.75 9.97
C PRO A 43 -9.75 -1.49 8.81
N ARG A 44 -10.09 -2.77 9.03
CA ARG A 44 -10.71 -3.61 7.99
C ARG A 44 -12.03 -3.04 7.46
N SER A 45 -12.82 -2.41 8.33
CA SER A 45 -14.07 -1.74 7.95
C SER A 45 -13.83 -0.63 6.93
N ILE A 46 -12.76 0.14 7.06
CA ILE A 46 -12.34 1.17 6.09
C ILE A 46 -11.76 0.51 4.84
N ALA A 47 -10.87 -0.47 4.99
CA ALA A 47 -10.27 -1.15 3.85
C ALA A 47 -11.34 -1.79 2.93
N ALA A 48 -12.42 -2.32 3.50
CA ALA A 48 -13.53 -2.93 2.77
C ALA A 48 -14.28 -1.94 1.84
N THR A 49 -14.33 -0.65 2.17
CA THR A 49 -15.01 0.36 1.35
C THR A 49 -14.16 0.85 0.17
N LEU A 50 -12.88 0.49 0.13
CA LEU A 50 -11.97 0.95 -0.92
C LEU A 50 -12.14 0.14 -2.21
N PRO A 51 -11.83 0.71 -3.39
CA PRO A 51 -11.82 -0.02 -4.66
C PRO A 51 -10.94 -1.26 -4.59
N LYS A 52 -11.33 -2.35 -5.27
CA LYS A 52 -10.59 -3.64 -5.30
C LYS A 52 -9.09 -3.44 -5.51
N ARG A 53 -8.72 -2.59 -6.48
CA ARG A 53 -7.32 -2.33 -6.80
C ARG A 53 -6.53 -1.70 -5.64
N THR A 54 -7.17 -0.82 -4.87
CA THR A 54 -6.55 -0.20 -3.69
C THR A 54 -6.33 -1.25 -2.60
N ARG A 55 -7.30 -2.13 -2.37
CA ARG A 55 -7.16 -3.22 -1.38
C ARG A 55 -6.03 -4.17 -1.75
N GLU A 56 -5.91 -4.50 -3.03
CA GLU A 56 -4.78 -5.29 -3.53
C GLU A 56 -3.44 -4.61 -3.27
N LEU A 57 -3.35 -3.30 -3.51
CA LEU A 57 -2.15 -2.51 -3.23
C LEU A 57 -1.85 -2.43 -1.73
N MET A 58 -2.85 -2.52 -0.85
CA MET A 58 -2.67 -2.55 0.61
C MET A 58 -2.22 -3.92 1.14
N GLY A 59 -2.13 -4.95 0.28
CA GLY A 59 -1.72 -6.30 0.67
C GLY A 59 -2.86 -7.32 0.71
N TYR A 60 -4.11 -6.94 0.42
CA TYR A 60 -5.24 -7.89 0.30
C TYR A 60 -5.24 -8.59 -1.08
N ASN A 61 -4.11 -9.20 -1.45
CA ASN A 61 -3.95 -9.95 -2.68
C ASN A 61 -2.98 -11.12 -2.49
N ILE A 62 -2.97 -12.03 -3.45
CA ILE A 62 -1.98 -13.11 -3.55
C ILE A 62 -0.98 -12.76 -4.65
N HIS A 63 0.32 -12.91 -4.35
CA HIS A 63 1.37 -12.93 -5.37
C HIS A 63 1.69 -14.38 -5.78
N SER A 64 2.06 -14.58 -7.05
CA SER A 64 2.44 -15.89 -7.58
C SER A 64 3.55 -16.53 -6.74
N GLY A 65 3.44 -17.83 -6.43
CA GLY A 65 4.44 -18.53 -5.61
C GLY A 65 4.11 -18.60 -4.12
N PHE A 66 2.82 -18.68 -3.79
CA PHE A 66 2.28 -18.92 -2.45
C PHE A 66 2.41 -17.79 -1.42
N MET A 67 2.42 -16.52 -1.85
CA MET A 67 2.62 -15.38 -0.97
C MET A 67 1.33 -14.56 -0.78
N GLY A 68 1.01 -14.21 0.47
CA GLY A 68 -0.12 -13.33 0.81
C GLY A 68 -1.41 -14.04 1.23
N TYR A 69 -1.36 -15.35 1.45
CA TYR A 69 -2.51 -16.08 2.02
C TYR A 69 -2.77 -15.70 3.47
N VAL A 70 -4.02 -15.86 3.88
CA VAL A 70 -4.41 -15.98 5.30
C VAL A 70 -5.19 -17.28 5.42
N ASP A 71 -4.75 -18.16 6.32
CA ASP A 71 -5.33 -19.49 6.52
C ASP A 71 -5.49 -20.29 5.21
N GLY A 72 -4.46 -20.21 4.35
CA GLY A 72 -4.41 -20.93 3.07
C GLY A 72 -5.33 -20.40 1.97
N VAL A 73 -5.99 -19.26 2.17
CA VAL A 73 -6.92 -18.67 1.18
C VAL A 73 -6.61 -17.20 0.84
N HIS A 74 -7.33 -16.66 -0.15
CA HIS A 74 -7.20 -15.27 -0.58
C HIS A 74 -7.59 -14.28 0.53
N SER A 75 -6.66 -13.37 0.86
CA SER A 75 -6.76 -12.41 1.97
C SER A 75 -7.92 -11.41 1.83
N ASP A 76 -8.33 -11.00 0.61
CA ASP A 76 -9.53 -10.16 0.35
C ASP A 76 -10.83 -10.76 0.96
N ARG A 77 -10.89 -12.07 1.25
CA ARG A 77 -12.02 -12.68 1.96
C ARG A 77 -12.27 -12.03 3.33
N LEU A 78 -11.22 -11.59 4.01
CA LEU A 78 -11.31 -10.96 5.33
C LEU A 78 -12.06 -9.62 5.32
N LEU A 79 -12.25 -9.02 4.15
CA LEU A 79 -12.95 -7.74 3.99
C LEU A 79 -14.42 -7.89 3.64
N LYS A 80 -14.85 -9.08 3.19
CA LYS A 80 -16.23 -9.35 2.77
C LYS A 80 -17.15 -9.75 3.92
N PHE A 81 -16.60 -10.11 5.07
CA PHE A 81 -17.32 -10.57 6.26
C PHE A 81 -17.41 -9.52 7.37
N SER A 82 -17.36 -8.22 7.05
CA SER A 82 -17.60 -7.15 8.04
C SER A 82 -19.08 -7.08 8.41
N LYS A 83 -19.57 -8.05 9.17
CA LYS A 83 -20.73 -7.91 10.06
C LYS A 83 -20.23 -8.22 11.46
N GLU A 84 -19.79 -7.17 12.14
CA GLU A 84 -19.81 -6.97 13.59
C GLU A 84 -19.47 -5.51 13.89
#